data_AF-A0A840UI21-F1
#
_entry.id   AF-A0A840UI21-F1
#
_cell.length_a   1.000
_cell.length_b   1.000
_cell.length_c   1.000
_cell.angle_alpha   90.00
_cell.angle_beta   90.00
_cell.angle_gamma   90.00
#
_symmetry.space_group_name_H-M   'P 1'
#
loop_
_entity.id
_entity.type
_entity.pdbx_description
1 polymer ?
#
loop_
_entity_poly.entity_id
_entity_poly.type
_entity_poly.pdbx_seq_one_letter_code
_entity_poly.pdbx_strand_id
1 'polypeptide(L)'
;MAEEPLKSLSDMASEAHARIQATHQHINPVVEVRQGMRKSGIPADVMTIDCLRTRRRITLILHDGQPGVFLYQFVTIDDEVGNDFQQKPMSEMSTQLLFDWMEDYFG
;
A
#
# COMPACT_ATOMS: atom_id res chain seq x y z
N MET A 1 -17.32 -4.36 12.45
CA MET A 1 -16.98 -2.95 12.16
C MET A 1 -15.46 -2.79 12.04
N ALA A 2 -14.81 -3.60 11.21
CA ALA A 2 -13.35 -3.57 10.97
C ALA A 2 -13.04 -3.60 9.45
N GLU A 3 -14.05 -3.38 8.62
CA GLU A 3 -13.95 -3.37 7.14
C GLU A 3 -13.83 -1.95 6.59
N GLU A 4 -14.20 -0.93 7.36
CA GLU A 4 -14.18 0.48 6.92
C GLU A 4 -12.77 1.01 6.63
N PRO A 5 -11.74 0.82 7.48
CA PRO A 5 -10.44 1.42 7.26
C PRO A 5 -9.79 0.91 5.98
N LEU A 6 -9.93 -0.39 5.72
CA LEU A 6 -9.38 -1.02 4.55
C LEU A 6 -10.11 -0.64 3.27
N LYS A 7 -11.45 -0.56 3.32
CA LYS A 7 -12.23 -0.10 2.18
C LYS A 7 -11.82 1.33 1.80
N SER A 8 -11.69 2.22 2.78
CA SER A 8 -11.17 3.57 2.56
C SER A 8 -9.76 3.55 1.96
N LEU A 9 -8.87 2.68 2.43
CA LEU A 9 -7.52 2.54 1.89
C LEU A 9 -7.52 2.04 0.44
N SER A 10 -8.37 1.07 0.13
CA SER A 10 -8.55 0.52 -1.21
C SER A 10 -9.11 1.58 -2.17
N ASP A 11 -10.08 2.38 -1.71
CA ASP A 11 -10.65 3.47 -2.49
C ASP A 11 -9.57 4.54 -2.78
N MET A 12 -8.80 4.95 -1.76
CA MET A 12 -7.68 5.88 -1.90
C MET A 12 -6.59 5.35 -2.85
N ALA A 13 -6.20 4.08 -2.73
CA ALA A 13 -5.19 3.46 -3.59
C ALA A 13 -5.67 3.35 -5.04
N SER A 14 -6.95 3.04 -5.25
CA SER A 14 -7.56 2.98 -6.59
C SER A 14 -7.60 4.36 -7.24
N GLU A 15 -7.91 5.40 -6.46
CA GLU A 15 -7.90 6.78 -6.95
C GLU A 15 -6.49 7.25 -7.30
N ALA A 16 -5.50 6.99 -6.43
CA ALA A 16 -4.10 7.32 -6.68
C ALA A 16 -3.55 6.60 -7.92
N HIS A 17 -3.87 5.31 -8.07
CA HIS A 17 -3.57 4.52 -9.27
C HIS A 17 -4.16 5.15 -10.54
N ALA A 18 -5.45 5.53 -10.52
CA ALA A 18 -6.09 6.16 -11.67
C ALA A 18 -5.42 7.49 -12.05
N ARG A 19 -5.03 8.30 -11.06
CA ARG A 19 -4.31 9.57 -11.28
C ARG A 19 -2.92 9.35 -11.89
N ILE A 20 -2.16 8.38 -11.38
CA ILE A 20 -0.85 8.05 -11.97
C ILE A 20 -1.00 7.50 -13.37
N GLN A 21 -1.97 6.63 -13.62
CA GLN A 21 -2.13 6.06 -14.96
C GLN A 21 -2.53 7.12 -16.00
N ALA A 22 -3.24 8.17 -15.56
CA ALA A 22 -3.58 9.32 -16.40
C ALA A 22 -2.38 10.25 -16.69
N THR A 23 -1.45 10.41 -15.74
CA THR A 23 -0.30 11.33 -15.85
C THR A 23 0.99 10.65 -16.34
N HIS A 24 1.19 9.39 -15.96
CA HIS A 24 2.39 8.60 -16.15
C HIS A 24 2.03 7.22 -16.72
N GLN A 25 1.67 7.14 -18.01
CA GLN A 25 1.34 5.86 -18.69
C GLN A 25 2.46 4.80 -18.61
N HIS A 26 3.68 5.22 -18.29
CA HIS A 26 4.82 4.32 -18.10
C HIS A 26 4.84 3.70 -16.69
N ILE A 27 4.38 4.42 -15.68
CA ILE A 27 4.22 3.90 -14.33
C ILE A 27 2.90 3.11 -14.36
N ASN A 28 3.01 1.79 -14.42
CA ASN A 28 1.86 0.87 -14.38
C ASN A 28 1.86 0.15 -13.02
N PRO A 29 1.42 0.85 -11.94
CA PRO A 29 1.39 0.25 -10.62
C PRO A 29 0.24 -0.76 -10.56
N VAL A 30 0.42 -1.85 -9.83
CA VAL A 30 -0.56 -2.90 -9.63
C VAL A 30 -0.86 -2.93 -8.14
N VAL A 31 -2.07 -2.50 -7.75
CA VAL A 31 -2.50 -2.52 -6.36
C VAL A 31 -3.14 -3.88 -6.05
N GLU A 32 -2.60 -4.60 -5.07
CA GLU A 32 -3.14 -5.85 -4.56
C GLU A 32 -3.49 -5.68 -3.08
N VAL A 33 -4.72 -6.06 -2.70
CA VAL A 33 -5.20 -5.98 -1.32
C VAL A 33 -5.45 -7.40 -0.81
N ARG A 34 -4.77 -7.77 0.27
CA ARG A 34 -4.90 -9.08 0.94
C ARG A 34 -5.55 -8.92 2.29
N GLN A 35 -6.84 -9.22 2.32
CA GLN A 35 -7.69 -9.38 3.52
C GLN A 35 -7.61 -10.78 4.13
N GLY A 36 -6.92 -11.71 3.45
CA GLY A 36 -6.93 -13.14 3.79
C GLY A 36 -6.22 -13.49 5.10
N MET A 37 -5.40 -12.60 5.66
CA MET A 37 -4.67 -12.82 6.90
C MET A 37 -5.61 -13.05 8.09
N ARG A 38 -6.78 -12.40 8.12
CA ARG A 38 -7.84 -12.68 9.11
C ARG A 38 -8.37 -14.10 9.03
N LYS A 39 -8.50 -14.67 7.82
CA LYS A 39 -8.92 -16.08 7.62
C LYS A 39 -7.85 -17.07 8.10
N SER A 40 -6.59 -16.64 8.17
CA SER A 40 -5.47 -17.40 8.69
C SER A 40 -5.16 -17.12 10.17
N GLY A 41 -6.00 -16.34 10.86
CA GLY A 41 -5.87 -16.04 12.30
C GLY A 41 -4.95 -14.87 12.65
N ILE A 42 -4.45 -14.13 11.65
CA ILE A 42 -3.64 -12.91 11.85
C ILE A 42 -4.55 -11.69 11.64
N PRO A 43 -4.82 -10.90 12.70
CA PRO A 43 -5.73 -9.76 12.61
C PRO A 43 -4.98 -8.54 12.03
N ALA A 44 -4.62 -8.63 10.75
CA ALA A 44 -3.96 -7.58 10.00
C ALA A 44 -4.40 -7.64 8.54
N ASP A 45 -4.40 -6.49 7.87
CA ASP A 45 -4.63 -6.36 6.44
C ASP A 45 -3.33 -5.93 5.75
N VAL A 46 -3.06 -6.49 4.57
CA VAL A 46 -1.87 -6.15 3.79
C VAL A 46 -2.31 -5.59 2.44
N MET A 47 -1.69 -4.51 2.01
CA MET A 47 -1.82 -3.97 0.66
C MET A 47 -0.44 -3.84 0.05
N THR A 48 -0.26 -4.29 -1.18
CA THR A 48 0.97 -4.14 -1.93
C THR A 48 0.71 -3.35 -3.21
N ILE A 49 1.64 -2.47 -3.57
CA ILE A 49 1.59 -1.69 -4.80
C ILE A 49 2.86 -2.02 -5.58
N ASP A 50 2.69 -2.71 -6.70
CA ASP A 50 3.79 -3.26 -7.48
C ASP A 50 3.92 -2.57 -8.82
N CYS A 51 5.07 -2.00 -9.12
CA CYS A 51 5.37 -1.53 -10.46
C CYS A 51 6.24 -2.57 -11.18
N LEU A 52 5.62 -3.35 -12.07
CA LEU A 52 6.33 -4.37 -12.85
C LEU A 52 7.42 -3.77 -13.77
N ARG A 53 7.26 -2.49 -14.16
CA ARG A 53 8.22 -1.81 -15.03
C ARG A 53 9.53 -1.49 -14.31
N THR A 54 9.45 -0.93 -13.11
CA THR A 54 10.63 -0.58 -12.30
C THR A 54 11.07 -1.70 -11.36
N ARG A 55 10.33 -2.80 -11.33
CA ARG A 55 10.51 -3.93 -10.39
C ARG A 55 10.49 -3.49 -8.94
N ARG A 56 9.68 -2.48 -8.62
CA ARG A 56 9.56 -1.91 -7.27
C ARG A 56 8.21 -2.27 -6.65
N ARG A 57 8.20 -2.46 -5.33
CA ARG A 57 7.02 -2.82 -4.54
C ARG A 57 6.94 -1.96 -3.28
N ILE A 58 5.75 -1.45 -3.01
CA ILE A 58 5.41 -0.76 -1.78
C ILE A 58 4.48 -1.67 -0.99
N THR A 59 4.90 -2.12 0.18
CA THR A 59 4.08 -2.95 1.06
C THR A 59 3.52 -2.07 2.17
N LEU A 60 2.22 -2.20 2.43
CA LEU A 60 1.46 -1.53 3.48
C LEU A 60 0.82 -2.60 4.34
N ILE A 61 0.92 -2.48 5.66
CA ILE A 61 0.33 -3.41 6.62
C ILE A 61 -0.44 -2.62 7.67
N LEU A 62 -1.70 -2.98 7.87
CA LEU A 62 -2.54 -2.46 8.93
C LEU A 62 -2.77 -3.57 9.95
N HIS A 63 -2.36 -3.35 11.19
CA HIS A 63 -2.65 -4.30 12.28
C HIS A 63 -3.91 -3.87 13.03
N ASP A 64 -4.87 -4.79 13.20
CA ASP A 64 -6.09 -4.52 13.96
C ASP A 64 -5.79 -4.22 15.45
N GLY A 65 -4.68 -4.76 15.96
CA GLY A 65 -4.21 -4.53 17.33
C GLY A 65 -3.58 -3.16 17.58
N GLN A 66 -3.27 -2.40 16.51
CA GLN A 66 -2.76 -1.03 16.61
C GLN A 66 -3.59 -0.10 15.73
N PRO A 67 -4.87 0.14 16.10
CA PRO A 67 -5.73 1.02 15.34
C PRO A 67 -5.14 2.43 15.34
N GLY A 68 -4.93 3.00 14.15
CA GLY A 68 -4.40 4.35 13.99
C GLY A 68 -2.95 4.44 13.53
N VAL A 69 -2.27 3.32 13.32
CA VAL A 69 -0.96 3.28 12.65
C VAL A 69 -0.97 2.25 11.52
N PHE A 70 -0.20 2.53 10.48
CA PHE A 70 0.08 1.58 9.42
C PHE A 70 1.59 1.44 9.26
N LEU A 71 2.01 0.22 8.96
CA LEU A 71 3.38 -0.10 8.63
C LEU A 71 3.53 -0.04 7.12
N TYR A 72 4.68 0.42 6.64
CA TYR A 72 4.99 0.48 5.23
C TYR A 72 6.45 0.16 4.99
N GLN A 73 6.73 -0.38 3.82
CA GLN A 73 8.09 -0.67 3.38
C GLN A 73 8.21 -0.54 1.88
N PHE A 74 9.30 0.07 1.45
CA PHE A 74 9.71 0.18 0.07
C PHE A 74 10.74 -0.91 -0.22
N VAL A 75 10.40 -1.84 -1.09
CA VAL A 75 11.28 -2.93 -1.51
C VAL A 75 11.26 -3.07 -3.03
N THR A 76 12.12 -3.91 -3.59
CA THR A 76 11.96 -4.37 -4.97
C THR A 76 11.12 -5.64 -5.02
N ILE A 77 10.59 -5.99 -6.19
CA ILE A 77 9.84 -7.24 -6.39
C ILE A 77 10.78 -8.45 -6.25
N ASP A 78 12.09 -8.25 -6.45
CA ASP A 78 13.13 -9.27 -6.25
C ASP A 78 13.61 -9.37 -4.81
N ASP A 79 13.50 -8.30 -4.02
CA ASP A 79 13.91 -8.30 -2.62
C ASP A 79 12.86 -8.97 -1.73
N GLU A 80 13.34 -9.75 -0.76
CA GLU A 80 12.49 -10.19 0.33
C GLU A 80 12.12 -8.99 1.21
N VAL A 81 10.85 -8.94 1.60
CA VAL A 81 10.31 -7.96 2.55
C VAL A 81 11.12 -8.09 3.84
N GLY A 82 11.98 -7.10 4.12
CA GLY A 82 12.85 -7.10 5.28
C GLY A 82 12.08 -6.82 6.58
N ASN A 83 12.76 -6.91 7.73
CA ASN A 83 12.15 -6.57 9.03
C ASN A 83 12.06 -5.05 9.30
N ASP A 84 12.63 -4.21 8.44
CA ASP A 84 12.68 -2.75 8.61
C ASP A 84 11.42 -2.08 8.08
N PHE A 85 10.28 -2.35 8.72
CA PHE A 85 9.04 -1.64 8.43
C PHE A 85 9.06 -0.27 9.09
N GLN A 86 8.74 0.75 8.30
CA GLN A 86 8.46 2.08 8.81
C GLN A 86 7.01 2.14 9.28
N GLN A 87 6.73 2.93 10.31
CA GLN A 87 5.38 3.09 10.84
C GLN A 87 4.96 4.55 10.74
N LYS A 88 3.74 4.79 10.26
CA LYS A 88 3.14 6.11 10.15
C LYS A 88 1.73 6.12 10.75
N PRO A 89 1.29 7.25 11.32
CA PRO A 89 -0.09 7.41 11.74
C PRO A 89 -1.05 7.30 10.56
N MET A 90 -2.16 6.60 10.74
CA MET A 90 -3.26 6.54 9.77
C MET A 90 -3.84 7.93 9.45
N SER A 91 -3.68 8.92 10.32
CA SER A 91 -4.07 10.31 10.04
C SER A 91 -3.26 10.95 8.91
N GLU A 92 -2.08 10.44 8.60
CA GLU A 92 -1.27 10.89 7.46
C GLU A 92 -1.63 10.17 6.15
N MET A 93 -2.36 9.05 6.23
CA MET A 93 -2.76 8.29 5.05
C MET A 93 -3.73 9.10 4.21
N SER A 94 -3.37 9.33 2.94
CA SER A 94 -4.21 10.04 1.98
C SER A 94 -3.94 9.56 0.56
N THR A 95 -4.89 9.77 -0.35
CA THR A 95 -4.70 9.54 -1.79
C THR A 95 -3.46 10.27 -2.32
N GLN A 96 -3.19 11.49 -1.83
CA GLN A 96 -2.03 12.27 -2.23
C GLN A 96 -0.72 11.60 -1.80
N LEU A 97 -0.63 11.14 -0.55
CA LEU A 97 0.55 10.43 -0.07
C LEU A 97 0.86 9.17 -0.90
N LEU A 98 -0.18 8.39 -1.23
CA LEU A 98 -0.02 7.20 -2.08
C LEU A 98 0.42 7.58 -3.50
N PHE A 99 -0.13 8.66 -4.05
CA PHE A 99 0.27 9.18 -5.36
C PHE A 99 1.74 9.62 -5.34
N ASP A 100 2.13 10.44 -4.37
CA ASP A 100 3.51 10.94 -4.22
C ASP A 100 4.49 9.78 -4.08
N TRP A 101 4.16 8.77 -3.28
CA TRP A 101 5.00 7.57 -3.16
C TRP A 101 5.14 6.82 -4.46
N MET A 102 4.06 6.64 -5.20
CA MET A 102 4.13 5.96 -6.49
C MET A 102 4.88 6.81 -7.54
N GLU A 103 4.78 8.13 -7.51
CA GLU A 103 5.51 9.03 -8.42
C GLU A 103 7.00 9.06 -8.05
N ASP A 104 7.35 9.33 -6.80
CA ASP A 104 8.74 9.41 -6.33
C ASP A 104 9.45 8.05 -6.37
N TYR A 105 8.73 6.97 -6.05
CA TYR A 105 9.33 5.63 -5.99
C TYR A 105 9.24 4.88 -7.31
N PHE A 106 8.34 5.21 -8.25
CA PHE A 106 8.29 4.52 -9.56
C PHE A 106 8.65 5.39 -10.78
N GLY A 107 8.70 6.71 -10.65
CA GLY A 107 9.24 7.62 -11.66
C GLY A 107 10.75 7.51 -11.78
#